data_AF-A0A6S6QY83-F1
#
_entry.id   AF-A0A6S6QY83-F1
#
_cell.length_a   1.000
_cell.length_b   1.000
_cell.length_c   1.000
_cell.angle_alpha   90.00
_cell.angle_beta   90.00
_cell.angle_gamma   90.00
#
_symmetry.space_group_name_H-M   'P 1'
#
loop_
_entity.id
_entity.type
_entity.pdbx_description
1 polymer ?
#
loop_
_entity_poly.entity_id
_entity_poly.type
_entity_poly.pdbx_seq_one_letter_code
_entity_poly.pdbx_strand_id
1 'polypeptide(L)'
;MEEKLYETCAKQVVVLLRDYRVELDNIKESTQKVKADPRYTELGKKQLLTGLVKELKDLNESTTEALKKIILTFCDKYKVTFSDDKGQHQTEIANALKIIDMCGMNLSVELLQSTIEPLKSSYKSLKMIRGVLEAKDSNPMLPEHYDMEIFNMLDGYMGSSVSIEDYTNFFDRIKEILNYPVIFDSGIGAIIYGGSEMVQINDTTPYNVLCLGDNMMNVGKMYEVLSQEYLLVFEK
;
A
#
# COMPACT_ATOMS: atom_id res chain seq x y z
N MET A 1 10.02 24.95 -0.12
CA MET A 1 9.31 23.78 0.44
C MET A 1 10.12 22.58 -0.02
N GLU A 2 10.63 21.79 0.92
CA GLU A 2 11.38 20.57 0.59
C GLU A 2 10.41 19.55 -0.01
N GLU A 3 10.81 18.89 -1.10
CA GLU A 3 9.98 17.90 -1.80
C GLU A 3 9.80 16.67 -0.91
N LYS A 4 8.54 16.23 -0.74
CA LYS A 4 8.24 15.11 0.16
C LYS A 4 8.58 13.79 -0.52
N LEU A 5 9.03 12.81 0.26
CA LEU A 5 9.46 11.51 -0.29
C LEU A 5 8.38 10.85 -1.15
N TYR A 6 7.11 10.87 -0.75
CA TYR A 6 6.02 10.31 -1.54
C TYR A 6 5.86 10.99 -2.91
N GLU A 7 6.15 12.29 -3.01
CA GLU A 7 6.11 13.04 -4.27
C GLU A 7 7.26 12.60 -5.18
N THR A 8 8.46 12.46 -4.60
CA THR A 8 9.64 11.95 -5.30
C THR A 8 9.41 10.53 -5.82
N CYS A 9 8.94 9.61 -4.97
CA CYS A 9 8.64 8.23 -5.37
C CYS A 9 7.57 8.19 -6.46
N ALA A 10 6.48 8.94 -6.32
CA ALA A 10 5.42 9.01 -7.34
C ALA A 10 5.95 9.50 -8.69
N LYS A 11 6.79 10.57 -8.68
CA LYS A 11 7.43 11.08 -9.91
C LYS A 11 8.37 10.05 -10.53
N GLN A 12 9.18 9.36 -9.71
CA GLN A 12 10.07 8.30 -10.19
C GLN A 12 9.29 7.17 -10.87
N VAL A 13 8.16 6.74 -10.31
CA VAL A 13 7.28 5.74 -10.95
C VAL A 13 6.77 6.24 -12.30
N VAL A 14 6.26 7.48 -12.36
CA VAL A 14 5.74 8.05 -13.62
C VAL A 14 6.81 8.16 -14.69
N VAL A 15 8.03 8.55 -14.31
CA VAL A 15 9.18 8.59 -15.23
C VAL A 15 9.55 7.19 -15.70
N LEU A 16 9.67 6.22 -14.78
CA LEU A 16 10.02 4.84 -15.11
C LEU A 16 9.01 4.20 -16.09
N LEU A 17 7.71 4.41 -15.87
CA LEU A 17 6.66 3.90 -16.76
C LEU A 17 6.70 4.54 -18.15
N ARG A 18 7.04 5.84 -18.22
CA ARG A 18 7.19 6.56 -19.48
C ARG A 18 8.40 6.04 -20.26
N ASP A 19 9.54 5.95 -19.60
CA ASP A 19 10.80 5.51 -20.20
C ASP A 19 10.67 4.06 -20.70
N TYR A 20 10.04 3.20 -19.90
CA TYR A 20 9.70 1.84 -20.31
C TYR A 20 8.87 1.80 -21.61
N ARG A 21 7.81 2.63 -21.72
CA ARG A 21 6.99 2.71 -22.94
C ARG A 21 7.77 3.20 -24.16
N VAL A 22 8.65 4.19 -23.98
CA VAL A 22 9.51 4.69 -25.07
C VAL A 22 10.41 3.56 -25.58
N GLU A 23 11.01 2.78 -24.69
CA GLU A 23 11.85 1.66 -25.09
C GLU A 23 11.05 0.51 -25.73
N LEU A 24 9.83 0.24 -25.28
CA LEU A 24 8.93 -0.70 -25.97
C LEU A 24 8.65 -0.28 -27.41
N ASP A 25 8.40 1.00 -27.66
CA ASP A 25 8.19 1.55 -28.99
C ASP A 25 9.46 1.46 -29.85
N ASN A 26 10.65 1.71 -29.27
CA ASN A 26 11.93 1.53 -29.95
C ASN A 26 12.16 0.08 -30.39
N ILE A 27 11.87 -0.88 -29.51
CA ILE A 27 11.98 -2.32 -29.79
C ILE A 27 10.97 -2.72 -30.87
N LYS A 28 9.73 -2.23 -30.79
CA LYS A 28 8.69 -2.46 -31.81
C LYS A 28 9.13 -1.96 -33.18
N GLU A 29 9.61 -0.72 -33.27
CA GLU A 29 10.12 -0.14 -34.52
C GLU A 29 11.29 -0.92 -35.08
N SER A 30 12.24 -1.31 -34.23
CA SER A 30 13.42 -2.08 -34.63
C SER A 30 13.02 -3.45 -35.17
N THR A 31 12.07 -4.11 -34.52
CA THR A 31 11.51 -5.39 -34.97
C THR A 31 10.84 -5.24 -36.34
N GLN A 32 10.04 -4.18 -36.54
CA GLN A 32 9.38 -3.90 -37.81
C GLN A 32 10.39 -3.64 -38.93
N LYS A 33 11.45 -2.86 -38.65
CA LYS A 33 12.55 -2.57 -39.60
C LYS A 33 13.28 -3.86 -39.99
N VAL A 34 13.61 -4.73 -39.03
CA VAL A 34 14.28 -6.01 -39.31
C VAL A 34 13.41 -6.94 -40.17
N LYS A 35 12.11 -7.03 -39.91
CA LYS A 35 11.19 -7.86 -40.71
C LYS A 35 11.06 -7.35 -42.15
N ALA A 36 10.95 -6.04 -42.32
CA ALA A 36 10.72 -5.40 -43.62
C ALA A 36 11.99 -5.25 -44.48
N ASP A 37 13.20 -5.29 -43.90
CA ASP A 37 14.43 -5.07 -44.64
C ASP A 37 14.78 -6.28 -45.55
N PRO A 38 14.79 -6.10 -46.89
CA PRO A 38 15.06 -7.18 -47.83
C PRO A 38 16.53 -7.62 -47.87
N ARG A 39 17.45 -6.87 -47.24
CA ARG A 39 18.89 -7.16 -47.24
C ARG A 39 19.27 -8.30 -46.31
N TYR A 40 18.45 -8.60 -45.31
CA TYR A 40 18.71 -9.69 -44.37
C TYR A 40 18.21 -11.02 -44.92
N THR A 41 19.06 -12.05 -44.83
CA THR A 41 18.62 -13.44 -45.02
C THR A 41 17.66 -13.84 -43.90
N GLU A 42 16.84 -14.87 -44.13
CA GLU A 42 15.92 -15.38 -43.10
C GLU A 42 16.65 -15.82 -41.82
N LEU A 43 17.86 -16.38 -41.96
CA LEU A 43 18.70 -16.72 -40.81
C LEU A 43 19.21 -15.47 -40.09
N GLY A 44 19.60 -14.42 -40.81
CA GLY A 44 20.01 -13.14 -40.24
C GLY A 44 18.85 -12.43 -39.52
N LYS A 45 17.65 -12.42 -40.11
CA LYS A 45 16.44 -11.90 -39.45
C LYS A 45 16.16 -12.64 -38.15
N LYS A 46 16.21 -13.97 -38.17
CA LYS A 46 15.98 -14.79 -36.97
C LYS A 46 16.97 -14.44 -35.84
N GLN A 47 18.24 -14.25 -36.16
CA GLN A 47 19.25 -13.87 -35.18
C GLN A 47 18.97 -12.48 -34.58
N LEU A 48 18.68 -11.48 -35.42
CA LEU A 48 18.37 -10.11 -34.97
C LEU A 48 17.10 -10.07 -34.11
N LEU A 49 16.05 -10.78 -34.52
CA LEU A 49 14.80 -10.87 -33.76
C LEU A 49 15.01 -11.57 -32.41
N THR A 50 15.84 -12.60 -32.35
CA THR A 50 16.20 -13.25 -31.08
C THR A 50 16.93 -12.28 -30.15
N GLY A 51 17.79 -11.41 -30.71
CA GLY A 51 18.44 -10.32 -29.98
C GLY A 51 17.44 -9.34 -29.38
N LEU A 52 16.47 -8.86 -30.18
CA LEU A 52 15.43 -7.94 -29.72
C LEU A 52 14.50 -8.55 -28.66
N VAL A 53 14.19 -9.85 -28.77
CA VAL A 53 13.43 -10.57 -27.73
C VAL A 53 14.22 -10.62 -26.42
N LYS A 54 15.53 -10.83 -26.49
CA LYS A 54 16.40 -10.80 -25.31
C LYS A 54 16.46 -9.40 -24.70
N GLU A 55 16.63 -8.37 -25.52
CA GLU A 55 16.66 -6.98 -25.09
C GLU A 55 15.35 -6.57 -24.39
N LEU A 56 14.20 -7.00 -24.92
CA LEU A 56 12.90 -6.80 -24.28
C LEU A 56 12.82 -7.49 -22.92
N LYS A 57 13.33 -8.72 -22.81
CA LYS A 57 13.38 -9.45 -21.55
C LYS A 57 14.26 -8.73 -20.52
N ASP A 58 15.44 -8.29 -20.92
CA ASP A 58 16.37 -7.55 -20.06
C ASP A 58 15.77 -6.19 -19.61
N LEU A 59 15.01 -5.53 -20.49
CA LEU A 59 14.24 -4.32 -20.18
C LEU A 59 13.14 -4.59 -19.14
N ASN A 60 12.34 -5.65 -19.33
CA ASN A 60 11.29 -6.06 -18.40
C ASN A 60 11.86 -6.34 -16.99
N GLU A 61 12.96 -7.09 -16.93
CA GLU A 61 13.63 -7.45 -15.66
C GLU A 61 14.23 -6.21 -14.97
N SER A 62 15.01 -5.40 -15.69
CA SER A 62 15.66 -4.21 -15.12
C SER A 62 14.65 -3.16 -14.63
N THR A 63 13.56 -2.95 -15.37
CA THR A 63 12.48 -2.02 -14.98
C THR A 63 11.71 -2.55 -13.76
N THR A 64 11.47 -3.86 -13.69
CA THR A 64 10.85 -4.51 -12.53
C THR A 64 11.68 -4.28 -11.27
N GLU A 65 13.00 -4.49 -11.34
CA GLU A 65 13.92 -4.27 -10.21
C GLU A 65 13.99 -2.80 -9.79
N ALA A 66 14.01 -1.87 -10.75
CA ALA A 66 13.97 -0.44 -10.46
C ALA A 66 12.68 -0.05 -9.73
N LEU A 67 11.52 -0.55 -10.19
CA LEU A 67 10.24 -0.28 -9.55
C LEU A 67 10.18 -0.84 -8.13
N LYS A 68 10.64 -2.08 -7.92
CA LYS A 68 10.67 -2.70 -6.57
C LYS A 68 11.51 -1.88 -5.59
N LYS A 69 12.63 -1.30 -6.02
CA LYS A 69 13.44 -0.40 -5.17
C LYS A 69 12.69 0.87 -4.76
N ILE A 70 11.93 1.47 -5.68
CA ILE A 70 11.10 2.65 -5.37
C ILE A 70 10.02 2.27 -4.36
N ILE A 71 9.33 1.14 -4.57
CA ILE A 71 8.27 0.65 -3.67
C ILE A 71 8.85 0.33 -2.28
N LEU A 72 10.01 -0.34 -2.19
CA LEU A 72 10.66 -0.62 -0.91
C LEU A 72 10.98 0.68 -0.16
N THR A 73 11.59 1.65 -0.84
CA THR A 73 11.91 2.97 -0.26
C THR A 73 10.67 3.65 0.29
N PHE A 74 9.57 3.60 -0.47
CA PHE A 74 8.28 4.16 -0.05
C PHE A 74 7.73 3.40 1.18
N CYS A 75 7.63 2.08 1.10
CA CYS A 75 7.10 1.24 2.17
C CYS A 75 7.91 1.39 3.47
N ASP A 76 9.24 1.53 3.40
CA ASP A 76 10.07 1.68 4.59
C ASP A 76 9.81 2.99 5.33
N LYS A 77 9.49 4.07 4.60
CA LYS A 77 9.18 5.37 5.21
C LYS A 77 7.76 5.46 5.74
N TYR A 78 6.80 4.92 5.00
CA TYR A 78 5.38 5.08 5.28
C TYR A 78 4.75 3.86 5.97
N LYS A 79 5.53 2.83 6.31
CA LYS A 79 4.99 1.75 7.15
C LYS A 79 4.47 2.31 8.46
N VAL A 80 3.30 1.82 8.85
CA VAL A 80 2.73 2.05 10.17
C VAL A 80 2.82 0.72 10.91
N THR A 81 3.52 0.74 12.03
CA THR A 81 3.44 -0.33 13.01
C THR A 81 2.54 0.16 14.11
N PHE A 82 1.39 -0.48 14.31
CA PHE A 82 0.66 -0.34 15.55
C PHE A 82 1.61 -0.82 16.66
N SER A 83 2.16 0.12 17.42
CA SER A 83 2.95 -0.21 18.59
C SER A 83 2.07 -1.05 19.49
N ASP A 84 2.46 -2.29 19.68
CA ASP A 84 2.05 -3.03 20.85
C ASP A 84 3.28 -2.97 21.72
N ASP A 85 3.21 -2.17 22.78
CA ASP A 85 4.29 -2.15 23.74
C ASP A 85 4.60 -3.60 24.13
N LYS A 86 5.88 -3.96 24.26
CA LYS A 86 6.25 -5.32 24.71
C LYS A 86 5.99 -5.50 26.21
N GLY A 87 5.25 -4.57 26.82
CA GLY A 87 4.96 -4.49 28.24
C GLY A 87 3.89 -5.50 28.62
N GLN A 88 4.01 -6.02 29.85
CA GLN A 88 2.91 -6.75 30.48
C GLN A 88 2.09 -5.76 31.29
N HIS A 89 1.02 -5.24 30.70
CA HIS A 89 0.12 -4.28 31.33
C HIS A 89 -0.96 -4.92 32.22
N GLN A 90 -0.71 -6.09 32.83
CA GLN A 90 -1.75 -6.83 33.53
C GLN A 90 -2.39 -6.01 34.67
N THR A 91 -1.59 -5.22 35.38
CA THR A 91 -2.05 -4.39 36.51
C THR A 91 -2.92 -3.23 36.02
N GLU A 92 -2.46 -2.54 34.97
CA GLU A 92 -3.15 -1.40 34.36
C GLU A 92 -4.46 -1.84 33.71
N ILE A 93 -4.47 -2.97 33.00
CA ILE A 93 -5.69 -3.59 32.45
C ILE A 93 -6.66 -3.94 33.58
N ALA A 94 -6.19 -4.61 34.65
CA ALA A 94 -7.05 -4.99 35.77
C ALA A 94 -7.66 -3.76 36.46
N ASN A 95 -6.88 -2.69 36.64
CA ASN A 95 -7.36 -1.43 37.19
C ASN A 95 -8.42 -0.80 36.29
N ALA A 96 -8.20 -0.79 34.97
CA ALA A 96 -9.16 -0.27 34.01
C ALA A 96 -10.48 -1.02 34.02
N LEU A 97 -10.42 -2.35 33.96
CA LEU A 97 -11.61 -3.19 34.03
C LEU A 97 -12.36 -3.01 35.36
N LYS A 98 -11.65 -2.87 36.48
CA LYS A 98 -12.28 -2.60 37.78
C LYS A 98 -13.01 -1.27 37.82
N ILE A 99 -12.44 -0.21 37.23
CA ILE A 99 -13.11 1.11 37.15
C ILE A 99 -14.35 1.02 36.27
N ILE A 100 -14.27 0.35 35.12
CA ILE A 100 -15.42 0.09 34.24
C ILE A 100 -16.53 -0.66 35.00
N ASP A 101 -16.17 -1.69 35.78
CA ASP A 101 -17.12 -2.44 36.60
C ASP A 101 -17.75 -1.59 37.72
N MET A 102 -16.96 -0.75 38.40
CA MET A 102 -17.47 0.10 39.48
C MET A 102 -18.39 1.20 38.98
N CYS A 103 -18.11 1.79 37.83
CA CYS A 103 -18.90 2.87 37.26
C CYS A 103 -20.15 2.38 36.52
N GLY A 104 -20.13 1.14 36.00
CA GLY A 104 -21.24 0.62 35.20
C GLY A 104 -21.51 1.52 34.00
N MET A 105 -22.79 1.76 33.68
CA MET A 105 -23.19 2.61 32.55
C MET A 105 -22.99 4.12 32.79
N ASN A 106 -22.68 4.53 34.03
CA ASN A 106 -22.37 5.93 34.38
C ASN A 106 -20.89 6.28 34.18
N LEU A 107 -20.11 5.43 33.49
CA LEU A 107 -18.72 5.70 33.16
C LEU A 107 -18.63 6.95 32.28
N SER A 108 -17.82 7.93 32.68
CA SER A 108 -17.57 9.11 31.86
C SER A 108 -16.34 8.93 30.96
N VAL A 109 -16.33 9.67 29.84
CA VAL A 109 -15.21 9.69 28.89
C VAL A 109 -13.90 10.09 29.58
N GLU A 110 -13.92 11.14 30.41
CA GLU A 110 -12.75 11.64 31.14
C GLU A 110 -12.18 10.61 32.13
N LEU A 111 -13.06 9.88 32.82
CA LEU A 111 -12.64 8.85 33.78
C LEU A 111 -12.03 7.66 33.04
N LEU A 112 -12.64 7.22 31.94
CA LEU A 112 -12.06 6.15 31.15
C LEU A 112 -10.73 6.59 30.54
N GLN A 113 -10.65 7.79 29.98
CA GLN A 113 -9.44 8.33 29.37
C GLN A 113 -8.27 8.34 30.35
N SER A 114 -8.47 8.93 31.54
CA SER A 114 -7.43 8.95 32.58
C SER A 114 -7.01 7.54 33.04
N THR A 115 -7.94 6.59 33.01
CA THR A 115 -7.72 5.21 33.42
C THR A 115 -6.90 4.41 32.38
N ILE A 116 -7.14 4.64 31.09
CA ILE A 116 -6.47 3.93 30.00
C ILE A 116 -5.23 4.67 29.48
N GLU A 117 -4.97 5.89 29.95
CA GLU A 117 -3.79 6.68 29.55
C GLU A 117 -2.46 5.90 29.70
N PRO A 118 -2.25 5.06 30.75
CA PRO A 118 -1.06 4.19 30.83
C PRO A 118 -1.00 3.10 29.75
N LEU A 119 -2.14 2.76 29.14
CA LEU A 119 -2.31 1.71 28.12
C LEU A 119 -2.37 2.28 26.70
N LYS A 120 -2.25 3.61 26.53
CA LYS A 120 -2.49 4.30 25.25
C LYS A 120 -1.65 3.80 24.08
N SER A 121 -0.50 3.19 24.36
CA SER A 121 0.44 2.63 23.39
C SER A 121 0.31 1.11 23.22
N SER A 122 -0.71 0.47 23.81
CA SER A 122 -0.95 -0.98 23.65
C SER A 122 -2.28 -1.21 22.96
N TYR A 123 -2.22 -1.39 21.64
CA TYR A 123 -3.40 -1.73 20.84
C TYR A 123 -4.12 -2.96 21.38
N LYS A 124 -3.39 -4.02 21.79
CA LYS A 124 -4.04 -5.22 22.32
C LYS A 124 -4.81 -4.96 23.62
N SER A 125 -4.22 -4.17 24.52
CA SER A 125 -4.86 -3.83 25.80
C SER A 125 -6.12 -3.00 25.59
N LEU A 126 -6.04 -1.99 24.72
CA LEU A 126 -7.18 -1.15 24.36
C LEU A 126 -8.28 -1.94 23.65
N LYS A 127 -7.92 -2.85 22.73
CA LYS A 127 -8.88 -3.74 22.05
C LYS A 127 -9.59 -4.67 23.04
N MET A 128 -8.88 -5.19 24.02
CA MET A 128 -9.48 -6.01 25.07
C MET A 128 -10.49 -5.21 25.90
N ILE A 129 -10.12 -3.99 26.32
CA ILE A 129 -11.00 -3.09 27.07
C ILE A 129 -12.25 -2.73 26.24
N ARG A 130 -12.07 -2.39 24.96
CA ARG A 130 -13.17 -2.12 24.03
C ARG A 130 -14.13 -3.31 23.92
N GLY A 131 -13.59 -4.53 23.76
CA GLY A 131 -14.41 -5.74 23.70
C GLY A 131 -15.21 -6.02 24.98
N VAL A 132 -14.67 -5.67 26.15
CA VAL A 132 -15.40 -5.78 27.43
C VAL A 132 -16.54 -4.76 27.49
N LEU A 133 -16.31 -3.51 27.06
CA LEU A 133 -17.34 -2.47 27.00
C LEU A 133 -18.46 -2.87 26.03
N GLU A 134 -18.12 -3.35 24.82
CA GLU A 134 -19.10 -3.84 23.85
C GLU A 134 -19.93 -5.00 24.39
N ALA A 135 -19.31 -5.96 25.08
CA ALA A 135 -20.02 -7.10 25.67
C ALA A 135 -21.00 -6.65 26.78
N LYS A 136 -20.67 -5.59 27.51
CA LYS A 136 -21.56 -5.00 28.52
C LYS A 136 -22.67 -4.17 27.87
N ASP A 137 -22.35 -3.41 26.83
CA ASP A 137 -23.28 -2.53 26.11
C ASP A 137 -24.32 -3.29 25.29
N SER A 138 -23.92 -4.43 24.71
CA SER A 138 -24.80 -5.30 23.91
C SER A 138 -25.69 -6.22 24.74
N ASN A 139 -25.70 -6.09 26.07
CA ASN A 139 -26.56 -6.89 26.93
C ASN A 139 -28.02 -6.42 26.83
N PRO A 140 -28.93 -7.20 26.21
CA PRO A 140 -30.31 -6.78 25.98
C PRO A 140 -31.14 -6.67 27.28
N MET A 141 -30.60 -7.09 28.42
CA MET A 141 -31.26 -7.02 29.73
C MET A 141 -31.01 -5.70 30.46
N LEU A 142 -30.12 -4.83 29.96
CA LEU A 142 -29.84 -3.52 30.54
C LEU A 142 -30.50 -2.42 29.67
N PRO A 143 -31.27 -1.49 30.26
CA PRO A 143 -31.94 -0.41 29.52
C PRO A 143 -31.00 0.77 29.19
N GLU A 144 -29.81 0.79 29.79
CA GLU A 144 -28.83 1.87 29.65
C GLU A 144 -27.62 1.36 28.87
N HIS A 145 -27.14 2.21 27.96
CA HIS A 145 -25.97 1.99 27.12
C HIS A 145 -24.86 2.96 27.52
N TYR A 146 -23.61 2.59 27.24
CA TYR A 146 -22.49 3.51 27.35
C TYR A 146 -22.64 4.68 26.37
N ASP A 147 -22.11 5.83 26.74
CA ASP A 147 -22.02 6.97 25.82
C ASP A 147 -21.17 6.60 24.59
N MET A 148 -21.64 6.93 23.39
CA MET A 148 -20.90 6.69 22.15
C MET A 148 -19.55 7.38 22.13
N GLU A 149 -19.39 8.50 22.85
CA GLU A 149 -18.10 9.18 22.98
C GLU A 149 -17.02 8.32 23.65
N ILE A 150 -17.39 7.34 24.49
CA ILE A 150 -16.45 6.37 25.07
C ILE A 150 -15.80 5.52 23.98
N PHE A 151 -16.62 4.99 23.07
CA PHE A 151 -16.14 4.17 21.96
C PHE A 151 -15.32 5.01 20.98
N ASN A 152 -15.78 6.22 20.65
CA ASN A 152 -15.04 7.14 19.77
C ASN A 152 -13.67 7.49 20.34
N MET A 153 -13.58 7.71 21.65
CA MET A 153 -12.31 7.98 22.33
C MET A 153 -11.37 6.76 22.25
N LEU A 154 -11.85 5.55 22.57
CA LEU A 154 -11.08 4.32 22.44
C LEU A 154 -10.61 4.06 21.00
N ASP A 155 -11.50 4.24 20.02
CA ASP A 155 -11.18 4.08 18.60
C ASP A 155 -10.13 5.12 18.16
N GLY A 156 -10.15 6.32 18.74
CA GLY A 156 -9.10 7.32 18.59
C GLY A 156 -7.73 6.84 19.07
N TYR A 157 -7.65 6.25 20.27
CA TYR A 157 -6.41 5.69 20.81
C TYR A 157 -5.93 4.45 20.05
N MET A 158 -6.85 3.61 19.57
CA MET A 158 -6.54 2.38 18.83
C MET A 158 -6.19 2.63 17.36
N GLY A 159 -6.49 3.83 16.84
CA GLY A 159 -6.44 4.08 15.41
C GLY A 159 -7.48 3.28 14.62
N SER A 160 -8.61 2.91 15.25
CA SER A 160 -9.72 2.19 14.62
C SER A 160 -10.65 3.15 13.84
N SER A 161 -10.09 4.20 13.22
CA SER A 161 -10.86 5.09 12.37
C SER A 161 -10.92 4.56 10.95
N VAL A 162 -12.03 4.84 10.26
CA VAL A 162 -12.19 4.53 8.83
C VAL A 162 -10.99 5.04 8.02
N SER A 163 -10.47 6.22 8.37
CA SER A 163 -9.32 6.82 7.69
C SER A 163 -8.02 6.02 7.84
N ILE A 164 -7.78 5.39 9.00
CA ILE A 164 -6.61 4.52 9.21
C ILE A 164 -6.79 3.17 8.52
N GLU A 165 -8.01 2.62 8.54
CA GLU A 165 -8.32 1.42 7.78
C GLU A 165 -8.09 1.65 6.28
N ASP A 166 -8.63 2.73 5.73
CA ASP A 166 -8.40 3.14 4.34
C ASP A 166 -6.91 3.31 4.05
N TYR A 167 -6.18 3.97 4.95
CA TYR A 167 -4.73 4.13 4.84
C TYR A 167 -4.02 2.78 4.72
N THR A 168 -4.29 1.86 5.65
CA THR A 168 -3.65 0.54 5.67
C THR A 168 -4.01 -0.26 4.42
N ASN A 169 -5.27 -0.23 3.98
CA ASN A 169 -5.72 -0.89 2.76
C ASN A 169 -5.00 -0.36 1.51
N PHE A 170 -4.84 0.96 1.37
CA PHE A 170 -4.10 1.53 0.24
C PHE A 170 -2.60 1.23 0.32
N PHE A 171 -2.02 1.29 1.52
CA PHE A 171 -0.61 0.96 1.75
C PHE A 171 -0.32 -0.51 1.40
N ASP A 172 -1.18 -1.44 1.83
CA ASP A 172 -1.02 -2.87 1.55
C ASP A 172 -1.14 -3.19 0.07
N ARG A 173 -2.02 -2.50 -0.68
CA ARG A 173 -2.09 -2.63 -2.16
C ARG A 173 -0.79 -2.22 -2.84
N ILE A 174 -0.11 -1.19 -2.35
CA ILE A 174 1.22 -0.78 -2.86
C ILE A 174 2.26 -1.86 -2.53
N LYS A 175 2.25 -2.33 -1.28
CA LYS A 175 3.19 -3.34 -0.80
C LYS A 175 3.03 -4.69 -1.51
N GLU A 176 1.81 -5.08 -1.87
CA GLU A 176 1.50 -6.33 -2.56
C GLU A 176 2.26 -6.47 -3.90
N ILE A 177 2.51 -5.36 -4.60
CA ILE A 177 3.25 -5.33 -5.87
C ILE A 177 4.67 -5.92 -5.71
N LEU A 178 5.29 -5.82 -4.51
CA LEU A 178 6.59 -6.42 -4.23
C LEU A 178 6.57 -7.95 -4.36
N ASN A 179 5.42 -8.57 -4.12
CA ASN A 179 5.23 -10.02 -4.18
C ASN A 179 5.02 -10.53 -5.61
N TYR A 180 4.84 -9.64 -6.58
CA TYR A 180 4.62 -10.06 -7.96
C TYR A 180 5.91 -10.66 -8.53
N PRO A 181 5.87 -11.88 -9.08
CA PRO A 181 7.03 -12.53 -9.67
C PRO A 181 7.48 -11.79 -10.93
N VAL A 182 6.51 -11.24 -11.68
CA VAL A 182 6.74 -10.42 -12.87
C VAL A 182 5.81 -9.21 -12.80
N ILE A 183 6.36 -8.00 -12.96
CA ILE A 183 5.61 -6.74 -12.95
C ILE A 183 5.42 -6.26 -14.39
N PHE A 184 6.52 -6.19 -15.14
CA PHE A 184 6.53 -5.88 -16.55
C PHE A 184 6.71 -7.16 -17.35
N ASP A 185 5.73 -7.51 -18.17
CA ASP A 185 5.77 -8.69 -19.05
C ASP A 185 5.30 -8.31 -20.45
N SER A 186 6.10 -7.48 -21.12
CA SER A 186 5.86 -7.16 -22.52
C SER A 186 6.49 -8.21 -23.42
N GLY A 187 5.74 -8.65 -24.44
CA GLY A 187 6.18 -9.59 -25.46
C GLY A 187 6.04 -9.04 -26.88
N ILE A 188 6.89 -9.53 -27.80
CA ILE A 188 6.76 -9.23 -29.23
C ILE A 188 5.77 -10.21 -29.85
N GLY A 189 4.66 -9.68 -30.35
CA GLY A 189 3.65 -10.39 -31.10
C GLY A 189 3.59 -9.96 -32.57
N ALA A 190 2.67 -10.58 -33.30
CA ALA A 190 2.36 -10.23 -34.67
C ALA A 190 0.85 -10.28 -34.88
N ILE A 191 0.33 -9.30 -35.63
CA ILE A 191 -1.05 -9.30 -36.10
C ILE A 191 -1.05 -9.28 -37.62
N ILE A 192 -1.99 -10.01 -38.22
CA ILE A 192 -2.18 -10.05 -39.66
C ILE A 192 -3.36 -9.15 -40.00
N TYR A 193 -3.11 -8.09 -40.77
CA TYR A 193 -4.14 -7.19 -41.25
C TYR A 193 -3.99 -6.97 -42.75
N GLY A 194 -5.03 -7.24 -43.53
CA GLY A 194 -5.02 -7.06 -44.98
C GLY A 194 -3.95 -7.88 -45.73
N GLY A 195 -3.54 -9.03 -45.19
CA GLY A 195 -2.47 -9.87 -45.76
C GLY A 195 -1.05 -9.42 -45.42
N SER A 196 -0.88 -8.37 -44.62
CA SER A 196 0.42 -7.89 -44.11
C SER A 196 0.58 -8.21 -42.62
N GLU A 197 1.75 -8.70 -42.23
CA GLU A 197 2.12 -8.92 -40.83
C GLU A 197 2.65 -7.62 -40.21
N MET A 198 1.98 -7.11 -39.17
CA MET A 198 2.45 -5.97 -38.39
C MET A 198 2.96 -6.45 -37.02
N VAL A 199 4.10 -5.90 -36.59
CA VAL A 199 4.61 -6.14 -35.24
C VAL A 199 3.74 -5.45 -34.20
N GLN A 200 3.38 -6.18 -33.14
CA GLN A 200 2.70 -5.65 -31.98
C GLN A 200 3.53 -5.91 -30.71
N ILE A 201 3.45 -5.01 -29.74
CA ILE A 201 3.87 -5.28 -28.36
C ILE A 201 2.63 -5.66 -27.57
N ASN A 202 2.69 -6.81 -26.92
CA ASN A 202 1.68 -7.28 -25.98
C ASN A 202 2.18 -6.93 -24.58
N ASP A 203 1.72 -5.80 -24.04
CA ASP A 203 2.06 -5.35 -22.67
C ASP A 203 0.98 -5.82 -21.70
N THR A 204 1.34 -6.69 -20.76
CA THR A 204 0.44 -7.17 -19.69
C THR A 204 0.71 -6.53 -18.33
N THR A 205 1.31 -5.34 -18.30
CA THR A 205 1.56 -4.59 -17.06
C THR A 205 0.25 -4.42 -16.27
N PRO A 206 0.20 -4.87 -14.99
CA PRO A 206 -1.00 -4.77 -14.17
C PRO A 206 -1.47 -3.32 -13.95
N TYR A 207 -2.79 -3.11 -13.88
CA TYR A 207 -3.37 -1.77 -13.70
C TYR A 207 -2.93 -1.09 -12.40
N ASN A 208 -2.77 -1.84 -11.30
CA ASN A 208 -2.27 -1.30 -10.03
C ASN A 208 -0.84 -0.76 -10.12
N VAL A 209 -0.02 -1.26 -11.06
CA VAL A 209 1.31 -0.72 -11.38
C VAL A 209 1.19 0.59 -12.16
N LEU A 210 0.27 0.65 -13.13
CA LEU A 210 0.03 1.87 -13.93
C LEU A 210 -0.45 3.05 -13.07
N CYS A 211 -1.24 2.77 -12.03
CA CYS A 211 -1.76 3.79 -11.10
C CYS A 211 -0.90 3.96 -9.84
N LEU A 212 0.28 3.32 -9.77
CA LEU A 212 1.08 3.29 -8.55
C LEU A 212 1.54 4.68 -8.09
N GLY A 213 1.88 5.57 -9.01
CA GLY A 213 2.28 6.94 -8.68
C GLY A 213 1.17 7.70 -7.95
N ASP A 214 -0.08 7.58 -8.40
CA ASP A 214 -1.24 8.21 -7.76
C ASP A 214 -1.55 7.57 -6.40
N ASN A 215 -1.43 6.24 -6.29
CA ASN A 215 -1.61 5.54 -5.03
C ASN A 215 -0.57 5.95 -3.99
N MET A 216 0.70 6.08 -4.39
CA MET A 216 1.78 6.57 -3.51
C MET A 216 1.51 8.01 -3.05
N MET A 217 1.03 8.88 -3.95
CA MET A 217 0.64 10.24 -3.63
C MET A 217 -0.52 10.28 -2.61
N ASN A 218 -1.53 9.43 -2.80
CA ASN A 218 -2.68 9.34 -1.90
C ASN A 218 -2.27 8.88 -0.50
N VAL A 219 -1.56 7.75 -0.41
CA VAL A 219 -1.04 7.21 0.86
C VAL A 219 -0.13 8.22 1.56
N GLY A 220 0.75 8.89 0.81
CA GLY A 220 1.60 9.94 1.35
C GLY A 220 0.82 11.09 1.99
N LYS A 221 -0.21 11.61 1.31
CA LYS A 221 -1.08 12.67 1.83
C LYS A 221 -1.88 12.22 3.05
N MET A 222 -2.43 10.99 3.02
CA MET A 222 -3.14 10.42 4.16
C MET A 222 -2.21 10.30 5.37
N TYR A 223 -0.98 9.81 5.19
CA TYR A 223 0.02 9.73 6.26
C TYR A 223 0.28 11.09 6.92
N GLU A 224 0.33 12.18 6.16
CA GLU A 224 0.59 13.51 6.74
C GLU A 224 -0.50 14.04 7.64
N VAL A 225 -1.76 13.75 7.30
CA VAL A 225 -2.91 14.11 8.12
C VAL A 225 -2.97 13.18 9.33
N LEU A 226 -2.95 11.87 9.08
CA LEU A 226 -3.11 10.87 10.11
C LEU A 226 -1.96 10.83 11.11
N SER A 227 -0.73 11.17 10.70
CA SER A 227 0.40 11.25 11.63
C SER A 227 0.34 12.46 12.57
N GLN A 228 -0.50 13.46 12.27
CA GLN A 228 -0.76 14.58 13.18
C GLN A 228 -1.95 14.27 14.09
N GLU A 229 -2.97 13.60 13.56
CA GLU A 229 -4.20 13.25 14.29
C GLU A 229 -4.00 12.05 15.24
N TYR A 230 -3.20 11.07 14.84
CA TYR A 230 -3.00 9.79 15.51
C TYR A 230 -1.52 9.54 15.83
N LEU A 231 -0.93 10.44 16.61
CA LEU A 231 0.50 10.42 16.99
C LEU A 231 0.98 9.10 17.62
N LEU A 232 0.08 8.35 18.26
CA LEU A 232 0.38 7.07 18.90
C LEU A 232 0.42 5.90 17.91
N VAL A 233 -0.23 6.03 16.76
CA VAL A 233 -0.29 5.01 15.71
C VAL A 233 0.82 5.22 14.69
N PHE A 234 1.07 6.47 14.33
CA PHE A 234 2.10 6.88 13.38
C PHE A 234 3.32 7.39 14.15
N GLU A 235 4.09 6.47 14.74
CA GLU A 235 5.39 6.81 15.34
C GLU A 235 6.29 7.46 14.27
N LYS A 236 6.94 8.57 14.64
CA LYS A 236 7.87 9.33 13.77
C LYS A 236 9.26 8.72 13.72
#